data_AF-A0A388PZG2-F1
#
_entry.id   AF-A0A388PZG2-F1
#
_cell.length_a   1.000
_cell.length_b   1.000
_cell.length_c   1.000
_cell.angle_alpha   90.00
_cell.angle_beta   90.00
_cell.angle_gamma   90.00
#
_symmetry.space_group_name_H-M   'P 1'
#
loop_
_entity.id
_entity.type
_entity.pdbx_description
1 polymer ?
#
loop_
_entity_poly.entity_id
_entity_poly.type
_entity_poly.pdbx_seq_one_letter_code
_entity_poly.pdbx_strand_id
1 'polypeptide(L)'
;MREFKLSNKDKHYLNLIYKEFKILKKKPYNYQIIKRQIYFYKKGLALDFLNFIFCLKKEMNISTLKKYRKFIKRFKVPRFPITGNFLMKKGFKQGLELGKKLDFLKNYWIKNNFKLNLKNI
;
A
#
# COMPACT_ATOMS: atom_id res chain seq x y z
N MET A 1 13.66 -23.52 -0.77
CA MET A 1 12.57 -23.34 -1.78
C MET A 1 12.68 -24.29 -2.98
N ARG A 2 13.87 -24.61 -3.49
CA ARG A 2 14.03 -25.63 -4.56
C ARG A 2 13.60 -27.03 -4.08
N GLU A 3 13.89 -27.38 -2.83
CA GLU A 3 13.52 -28.67 -2.20
C GLU A 3 12.00 -28.93 -2.16
N PHE A 4 11.19 -27.89 -1.96
CA PHE A 4 9.73 -28.01 -1.84
C PHE A 4 8.98 -28.02 -3.19
N LYS A 5 9.68 -28.02 -4.33
CA LYS A 5 9.11 -28.02 -5.69
C LYS A 5 7.96 -27.02 -5.91
N LEU A 6 8.03 -25.84 -5.28
CA LEU A 6 6.97 -24.84 -5.34
C LEU A 6 6.79 -24.25 -6.74
N SER A 7 5.54 -23.96 -7.11
CA SER A 7 5.24 -23.21 -8.33
C SER A 7 5.86 -21.80 -8.28
N ASN A 8 6.07 -21.19 -9.43
CA ASN A 8 6.58 -19.81 -9.49
C ASN A 8 5.62 -18.81 -8.83
N LYS A 9 4.31 -19.07 -8.91
CA LYS A 9 3.28 -18.28 -8.24
C LYS A 9 3.43 -18.34 -6.71
N ASP A 10 3.65 -19.52 -6.16
CA ASP A 10 3.81 -19.70 -4.71
C ASP A 10 5.12 -19.09 -4.21
N LYS A 11 6.21 -19.26 -4.97
CA LYS A 11 7.49 -18.58 -4.66
C LYS A 11 7.33 -17.07 -4.63
N HIS A 12 6.64 -16.50 -5.62
CA HIS A 12 6.37 -15.06 -5.66
C HIS A 12 5.52 -14.60 -4.47
N TYR A 13 4.44 -15.33 -4.16
CA TYR A 13 3.59 -15.05 -3.01
C TYR A 13 4.37 -15.07 -1.69
N LEU A 14 5.14 -16.13 -1.44
CA LEU A 14 5.96 -16.25 -0.22
C LEU A 14 7.02 -15.14 -0.12
N ASN A 15 7.65 -14.78 -1.24
CA ASN A 15 8.58 -13.66 -1.28
C ASN A 15 7.91 -12.32 -0.95
N LEU A 16 6.67 -12.09 -1.38
CA LEU A 16 5.90 -10.90 -1.00
C LEU A 16 5.61 -10.88 0.52
N ILE A 17 5.11 -11.98 1.07
CA ILE A 17 4.84 -12.11 2.51
C ILE A 17 6.12 -11.86 3.33
N TYR A 18 7.24 -12.46 2.92
CA TYR A 18 8.52 -12.29 3.60
C TYR A 18 9.05 -10.85 3.56
N LYS A 19 8.91 -10.14 2.43
CA LYS A 19 9.30 -8.73 2.31
C LYS A 19 8.47 -7.83 3.21
N GLU A 20 7.14 -7.99 3.20
CA GLU A 20 6.26 -7.24 4.10
C GLU A 20 6.53 -7.56 5.56
N PHE A 21 6.75 -8.83 5.90
CA PHE A 21 7.10 -9.25 7.25
C PHE A 21 8.30 -8.50 7.83
N LYS A 22 9.41 -8.38 7.08
CA LYS A 22 10.61 -7.65 7.53
C LYS A 22 10.30 -6.22 7.96
N ILE A 23 9.35 -5.58 7.28
CA ILE A 23 8.94 -4.21 7.55
C ILE A 23 7.98 -4.15 8.74
N LEU A 24 6.99 -5.04 8.76
CA LEU A 24 5.88 -5.00 9.72
C LEU A 24 6.25 -5.55 11.11
N LYS A 25 7.24 -6.44 11.20
CA LYS A 25 7.75 -6.93 12.49
C LYS A 25 8.20 -5.76 13.38
N LYS A 26 8.80 -4.72 12.79
CA LYS A 26 9.39 -3.58 13.49
C LYS A 26 8.43 -2.40 13.70
N LYS A 27 7.23 -2.42 13.12
CA LYS A 27 6.31 -1.27 13.11
C LYS A 27 4.95 -1.63 13.72
N PRO A 28 4.23 -0.68 14.34
CA PRO A 28 2.85 -0.92 14.79
C PRO A 28 1.94 -1.11 13.57
N TYR A 29 1.02 -2.06 13.64
CA TYR A 29 0.07 -2.32 12.54
C TYR A 29 -1.17 -1.44 12.69
N ASN A 30 -1.42 -0.55 11.72
CA ASN A 30 -2.47 0.47 11.79
C ASN A 30 -3.18 0.67 10.45
N TYR A 31 -4.23 1.50 10.45
CA TYR A 31 -5.00 1.80 9.24
C TYR A 31 -4.17 2.39 8.09
N GLN A 32 -3.13 3.18 8.36
CA GLN A 32 -2.29 3.74 7.30
C GLN A 32 -1.52 2.63 6.56
N ILE A 33 -0.99 1.65 7.30
CA ILE A 33 -0.35 0.48 6.70
C ILE A 33 -1.35 -0.31 5.86
N ILE A 34 -2.55 -0.55 6.40
CA ILE A 34 -3.61 -1.29 5.69
C ILE A 34 -3.98 -0.60 4.37
N LYS A 35 -4.21 0.72 4.39
CA LYS A 35 -4.54 1.48 3.18
C LYS A 35 -3.42 1.39 2.14
N ARG A 36 -2.16 1.49 2.58
CA ARG A 36 -1.00 1.33 1.71
C ARG A 36 -0.96 -0.06 1.07
N GLN A 37 -1.23 -1.11 1.86
CA GLN A 37 -1.29 -2.48 1.37
C GLN A 37 -2.41 -2.67 0.35
N ILE A 38 -3.61 -2.10 0.58
CA ILE A 38 -4.72 -2.14 -0.39
C ILE A 38 -4.44 -1.32 -1.65
N TYR A 39 -3.56 -0.31 -1.57
CA TYR A 39 -3.19 0.49 -2.73
C TYR A 39 -2.15 -0.20 -3.62
N PHE A 40 -1.07 -0.74 -3.03
CA PHE A 40 -0.02 -1.43 -3.79
C PHE A 40 -0.37 -2.87 -4.12
N TYR A 41 -1.25 -3.49 -3.33
CA TYR A 41 -1.68 -4.87 -3.47
C TYR A 41 -3.20 -4.95 -3.50
N LYS A 42 -3.73 -6.09 -3.91
CA LYS A 42 -5.17 -6.32 -3.89
C LYS A 42 -5.66 -6.56 -2.45
N LYS A 43 -6.96 -6.34 -2.20
CA LYS A 43 -7.61 -6.58 -0.89
C LYS A 43 -7.34 -7.98 -0.32
N GLY A 44 -7.26 -9.00 -1.17
CA GLY A 44 -6.93 -10.37 -0.75
C GLY A 44 -5.58 -10.45 -0.04
N LEU A 45 -4.52 -9.94 -0.66
CA LEU A 45 -3.19 -9.90 -0.05
C LEU A 45 -3.15 -9.03 1.22
N ALA A 46 -3.90 -7.93 1.26
CA ALA A 46 -4.00 -7.13 2.49
C ALA A 46 -4.64 -7.92 3.65
N LEU A 47 -5.61 -8.80 3.37
CA LEU A 47 -6.17 -9.72 4.37
C LEU A 47 -5.14 -10.77 4.80
N ASP A 48 -4.36 -11.31 3.87
CA ASP A 48 -3.31 -12.29 4.19
C ASP A 48 -2.23 -11.67 5.09
N PHE A 49 -1.79 -10.44 4.80
CA PHE A 49 -0.87 -9.71 5.67
C PHE A 49 -1.44 -9.47 7.07
N LEU A 50 -2.73 -9.11 7.17
CA LEU A 50 -3.40 -8.94 8.45
C LEU A 50 -3.46 -10.24 9.24
N ASN A 51 -3.81 -11.36 8.61
CA ASN A 51 -3.84 -12.68 9.25
C ASN A 51 -2.45 -13.04 9.77
N PHE A 52 -1.43 -12.85 8.94
CA PHE A 52 -0.05 -13.14 9.30
C PHE A 52 0.43 -12.29 10.48
N ILE A 53 0.13 -10.99 10.49
CA ILE A 53 0.47 -10.11 11.60
C ILE A 53 -0.27 -10.47 12.88
N PHE A 54 -1.52 -10.88 12.79
CA PHE A 54 -2.28 -11.36 13.94
C PHE A 54 -1.64 -12.61 14.56
N CYS A 55 -1.17 -13.55 13.75
CA CYS A 55 -0.44 -14.73 14.25
C CYS A 55 0.90 -14.36 14.93
N LEU A 56 1.56 -13.30 14.46
CA LEU A 56 2.88 -12.89 14.95
C LEU A 56 2.83 -11.98 16.18
N LYS A 57 1.94 -10.99 16.17
CA LYS A 57 1.85 -9.95 17.21
C LYS A 57 0.74 -10.34 18.19
N LYS A 58 1.13 -11.07 19.25
CA LYS A 58 0.23 -11.54 20.32
C LYS A 58 -0.58 -10.42 20.99
N GLU A 59 -0.12 -9.18 20.90
CA GLU A 59 -0.82 -7.98 21.41
C GLU A 59 -2.10 -7.62 20.62
N MET A 60 -2.24 -8.07 19.36
CA MET A 60 -3.44 -7.77 18.57
C MET A 60 -4.59 -8.67 19.01
N ASN A 61 -5.63 -8.09 19.61
CA ASN A 61 -6.81 -8.84 20.00
C ASN A 61 -7.79 -9.10 18.82
N ILE A 62 -8.69 -10.06 19.02
CA ILE A 62 -9.69 -10.49 18.03
C ILE A 62 -10.61 -9.33 17.60
N SER A 63 -10.95 -8.41 18.52
CA SER A 63 -11.82 -7.28 18.20
C SER A 63 -11.14 -6.31 17.22
N THR A 64 -9.84 -6.06 17.38
CA THR A 64 -9.02 -5.27 16.45
C THR A 64 -8.90 -5.96 15.10
N LEU A 65 -8.65 -7.27 15.08
CA LEU A 65 -8.64 -8.07 13.85
C LEU A 65 -9.96 -7.91 13.08
N LYS A 66 -11.12 -8.07 13.76
CA LYS A 66 -12.45 -7.91 13.15
C LYS A 66 -12.64 -6.50 12.56
N LYS A 67 -12.25 -5.44 13.29
CA LYS A 67 -12.31 -4.05 12.81
C LYS A 67 -11.47 -3.86 11.54
N TYR A 68 -10.23 -4.34 11.53
CA TYR A 68 -9.35 -4.25 10.37
C TYR A 68 -9.85 -5.04 9.16
N ARG A 69 -10.35 -6.27 9.35
CA ARG A 69 -10.97 -7.05 8.25
C ARG A 69 -12.16 -6.31 7.64
N LYS A 70 -13.05 -5.76 8.47
CA LYS A 70 -14.22 -4.99 8.03
C LYS A 70 -13.77 -3.75 7.24
N PHE A 71 -12.75 -3.07 7.72
CA PHE A 71 -12.15 -1.93 7.02
C PHE A 71 -11.58 -2.34 5.66
N ILE A 72 -10.76 -3.39 5.57
CA ILE A 72 -10.15 -3.86 4.30
C ILE A 72 -11.22 -4.17 3.25
N LYS A 73 -12.28 -4.87 3.66
CA LYS A 73 -13.39 -5.22 2.76
C LYS A 73 -14.08 -3.97 2.20
N ARG A 74 -14.34 -2.96 3.04
CA ARG A 74 -15.09 -1.75 2.70
C ARG A 74 -14.26 -0.65 2.04
N PHE A 75 -12.96 -0.57 2.34
CA PHE A 75 -12.11 0.51 1.86
C PHE A 75 -12.03 0.52 0.33
N LYS A 76 -12.27 1.68 -0.27
CA LYS A 76 -12.13 1.88 -1.73
C LYS A 76 -10.68 2.23 -2.04
N VAL A 77 -10.10 1.60 -3.06
CA VAL A 77 -8.72 1.88 -3.47
C VAL A 77 -8.66 3.34 -3.94
N PRO A 78 -7.82 4.19 -3.33
CA PRO A 78 -7.77 5.59 -3.69
C PRO A 78 -7.13 5.73 -5.08
N ARG A 79 -7.68 6.65 -5.89
CA ARG A 79 -7.12 7.01 -7.21
C ARG A 79 -6.29 8.28 -7.05
N PHE A 80 -5.08 8.28 -7.62
CA PHE A 80 -4.23 9.47 -7.59
C PHE A 80 -4.93 10.62 -8.34
N PRO A 81 -5.13 11.79 -7.71
CA PRO A 81 -6.03 12.82 -8.25
C PRO A 81 -5.36 13.74 -9.28
N ILE A 82 -4.04 13.66 -9.46
CA ILE A 82 -3.28 14.56 -10.36
C ILE A 82 -2.97 13.86 -11.66
N THR A 83 -3.20 14.56 -12.77
CA THR A 83 -2.89 14.12 -14.13
C THR A 83 -1.78 14.98 -14.75
N GLY A 84 -1.15 14.51 -15.82
CA GLY A 84 -0.20 15.32 -16.58
C GLY A 84 -0.83 16.62 -17.09
N ASN A 85 -2.06 16.56 -17.59
CA ASN A 85 -2.81 17.73 -18.07
C ASN A 85 -3.02 18.78 -16.97
N PHE A 86 -3.24 18.37 -15.72
CA PHE A 86 -3.32 19.30 -14.60
C PHE A 86 -2.01 20.06 -14.40
N LEU A 87 -0.86 19.38 -14.47
CA LEU A 87 0.45 20.03 -14.36
C LEU A 87 0.76 20.91 -15.57
N MET A 88 0.38 20.51 -16.78
CA MET A 88 0.56 21.36 -17.96
C MET A 88 -0.21 22.68 -17.84
N LYS A 89 -1.45 22.65 -17.32
CA LYS A 89 -2.22 23.87 -17.01
C LYS A 89 -1.59 24.74 -15.93
N LYS A 90 -0.70 24.17 -15.11
CA LYS A 90 0.09 24.87 -14.08
C LYS A 90 1.45 25.36 -14.59
N GLY A 91 1.73 25.23 -15.87
CA GLY A 91 2.96 25.73 -16.51
C GLY A 91 4.08 24.70 -16.67
N PHE A 92 3.88 23.44 -16.30
CA PHE A 92 4.88 22.40 -16.53
C PHE A 92 4.89 22.00 -18.01
N LYS A 93 6.06 22.05 -18.64
CA LYS A 93 6.23 21.56 -20.02
C LYS A 93 6.16 20.04 -20.07
N GLN A 94 5.61 19.51 -21.17
CA GLN A 94 5.64 18.08 -21.43
C GLN A 94 7.08 17.59 -21.52
N GLY A 95 7.39 16.45 -20.90
CA GLY A 95 8.71 15.85 -20.93
C GLY A 95 9.09 15.18 -19.61
N LEU A 96 10.37 14.86 -19.47
CA LEU A 96 10.93 14.14 -18.33
C LEU A 96 10.64 14.82 -17.00
N GLU A 97 10.70 16.16 -16.95
CA GLU A 97 10.47 16.94 -15.73
C GLU A 97 9.03 16.81 -15.22
N LEU A 98 8.04 16.82 -16.13
CA LEU A 98 6.64 16.60 -15.78
C LEU A 98 6.43 15.20 -15.20
N GLY A 99 7.05 14.18 -15.80
CA GLY A 99 7.03 12.81 -15.28
C GLY A 99 7.62 12.72 -13.87
N LYS A 100 8.81 13.29 -13.66
CA LYS A 100 9.46 13.36 -12.34
C LYS A 100 8.58 14.06 -11.30
N LYS A 101 7.91 15.16 -11.68
CA LYS A 101 7.00 15.89 -10.79
C LYS A 101 5.76 15.06 -10.43
N LEU A 102 5.17 14.35 -11.39
CA LEU A 102 4.05 13.44 -11.13
C LEU A 102 4.44 12.35 -10.13
N ASP A 103 5.60 11.72 -10.33
CA ASP A 103 6.09 10.66 -9.43
C ASP A 103 6.37 11.18 -8.03
N PHE A 104 6.97 12.38 -7.92
CA PHE A 104 7.16 13.05 -6.63
C PHE A 104 5.83 13.27 -5.91
N LEU A 105 4.84 13.84 -6.59
CA LEU A 105 3.52 14.12 -6.01
C LEU A 105 2.78 12.84 -5.63
N LYS A 106 2.88 11.78 -6.44
CA LYS A 106 2.30 10.47 -6.15
C LYS A 106 2.92 9.85 -4.91
N ASN A 107 4.25 9.91 -4.79
CA ASN A 107 4.97 9.43 -3.61
C ASN A 107 4.62 10.24 -2.36
N TYR A 108 4.54 11.56 -2.46
CA TYR A 108 4.11 12.43 -1.38
C TYR A 108 2.69 12.10 -0.92
N TRP A 109 1.76 11.95 -1.87
CA TRP A 109 0.37 11.59 -1.59
C TRP A 109 0.23 10.26 -0.85
N ILE A 110 0.96 9.23 -1.27
CA ILE A 110 0.97 7.92 -0.60
C ILE A 110 1.55 8.03 0.81
N LYS A 111 2.67 8.75 0.97
CA LYS A 111 3.31 8.98 2.29
C LYS A 111 2.36 9.71 3.25
N ASN A 112 1.61 10.69 2.75
CA ASN A 112 0.64 11.49 3.51
C ASN A 112 -0.74 10.85 3.60
N ASN A 113 -0.82 9.51 3.63
CA ASN A 113 -2.05 8.76 3.86
C ASN A 113 -3.16 9.10 2.84
N PHE A 114 -2.78 9.27 1.58
CA PHE A 114 -3.65 9.59 0.46
C PHE A 114 -4.34 10.95 0.59
N LYS A 115 -3.72 11.89 1.31
CA LYS A 115 -4.11 13.30 1.38
C LYS A 115 -3.15 14.13 0.55
N LEU A 116 -3.68 15.07 -0.21
CA LEU A 116 -2.89 16.01 -0.99
C LEU A 116 -3.68 17.31 -1.13
N ASN A 117 -3.01 18.44 -0.90
CA ASN A 117 -3.60 19.76 -1.02
C ASN A 117 -3.27 20.33 -2.41
N LEU A 118 -4.26 20.34 -3.30
CA LEU A 118 -4.10 20.81 -4.68
C LEU A 118 -3.86 22.32 -4.78
N LYS A 119 -4.19 23.11 -3.75
CA LYS A 119 -3.98 24.57 -3.75
C LYS A 119 -2.50 24.95 -3.74
N ASN A 120 -1.65 24.08 -3.21
CA ASN A 120 -0.22 24.34 -3.03
C ASN A 120 0.64 23.68 -4.13
N ILE A 121 0.02 23.30 -5.26
CA ILE A 121 0.64 22.67 -6.43
C ILE A 121 0.44 23.58 -7.64
#